data_AF-A0A7S2BUI1-F1
#
_entry.id   AF-A0A7S2BUI1-F1
#
_cell.length_a   1.000
_cell.length_b   1.000
_cell.length_c   1.000
_cell.angle_alpha   90.00
_cell.angle_beta   90.00
_cell.angle_gamma   90.00
#
_symmetry.space_group_name_H-M   'P 1'
#
loop_
_entity.id
_entity.type
_entity.pdbx_description
1 polymer ?
#
loop_
_entity_poly.entity_id
_entity_poly.type
_entity_poly.pdbx_seq_one_letter_code
_entity_poly.pdbx_strand_id
1 'polypeptide(L)'
;VKSLADVAAGNPLIAGAARTIEFTKKNLTPELAPPPSMAELEKYVKAAQEGGPEAEDVQTAGKLIYAVMCEQVTLYDQDQAGCMTPSSIDYTDPSSFQDDEAFKSRLKYVYNYGITMLGQGLISEGDLKEAVLGRLAAKCGKEGKDFDDWLEMA
;
A
#
# COMPACT_ATOMS: atom_id res chain seq x y z
N VAL A 1 7.01 -27.48 -3.17
CA VAL A 1 6.76 -26.02 -3.08
C VAL A 1 6.79 -25.67 -1.60
N LYS A 2 7.65 -24.75 -1.16
CA LYS A 2 7.69 -24.31 0.24
C LYS A 2 6.38 -23.61 0.58
N SER A 3 5.85 -23.79 1.79
CA SER A 3 4.65 -23.07 2.22
C SER A 3 4.94 -21.57 2.40
N LEU A 4 3.89 -20.73 2.42
CA LEU A 4 4.02 -19.30 2.77
C LEU A 4 4.72 -19.11 4.13
N ALA A 5 4.49 -20.02 5.07
CA ALA A 5 5.13 -20.04 6.38
C ALA A 5 6.64 -20.39 6.32
N ASP A 6 7.06 -21.29 5.42
CA ASP A 6 8.47 -21.73 5.30
C ASP A 6 9.37 -20.66 4.67
N VAL A 7 8.80 -19.78 3.83
CA VAL A 7 9.53 -18.66 3.22
C VAL A 7 9.54 -17.44 4.14
N ALA A 8 8.48 -17.27 4.95
CA ALA A 8 8.45 -16.27 6.01
C ALA A 8 9.56 -16.45 7.06
N ALA A 9 10.10 -17.67 7.22
CA ALA A 9 11.16 -17.99 8.16
C ALA A 9 12.57 -17.51 7.73
N GLY A 10 12.78 -17.13 6.46
CA GLY A 10 14.10 -16.76 5.92
C GLY A 10 14.29 -15.28 5.57
N ASN A 11 13.21 -14.56 5.22
CA ASN A 11 13.26 -13.13 4.88
C ASN A 11 12.00 -12.42 5.42
N PRO A 12 12.15 -11.55 6.45
CA PRO A 12 11.03 -10.84 7.07
C PRO A 12 10.16 -10.00 6.12
N LEU A 13 10.69 -9.61 4.96
CA LEU A 13 9.96 -8.82 3.97
C LEU A 13 9.15 -9.66 3.01
N ILE A 14 9.63 -10.84 2.61
CA ILE A 14 8.78 -11.79 1.87
C ILE A 14 7.62 -12.23 2.79
N ALA A 15 7.90 -12.42 4.08
CA ALA A 15 6.86 -12.61 5.09
C ALA A 15 5.91 -11.40 5.18
N GLY A 16 6.43 -10.18 5.10
CA GLY A 16 5.66 -8.94 5.03
C GLY A 16 4.72 -8.93 3.82
N ALA A 17 5.26 -9.16 2.62
CA ALA A 17 4.52 -9.22 1.36
C ALA A 17 3.42 -10.28 1.37
N ALA A 18 3.75 -11.49 1.82
CA ALA A 18 2.79 -12.58 2.00
C ALA A 18 1.65 -12.18 2.97
N ARG A 19 1.99 -11.60 4.12
CA ARG A 19 1.00 -11.12 5.09
C ARG A 19 0.12 -10.02 4.53
N THR A 20 0.68 -9.10 3.76
CA THR A 20 -0.10 -8.06 3.06
C THR A 20 -1.10 -8.68 2.09
N ILE A 21 -0.69 -9.67 1.30
CA ILE A 21 -1.59 -10.41 0.40
C ILE A 21 -2.70 -11.10 1.20
N GLU A 22 -2.35 -11.88 2.22
CA GLU A 22 -3.31 -12.62 3.04
C GLU A 22 -4.30 -11.70 3.76
N PHE A 23 -3.81 -10.63 4.38
CA PHE A 23 -4.63 -9.62 5.04
C PHE A 23 -5.62 -9.00 4.04
N THR A 24 -5.14 -8.62 2.86
CA THR A 24 -6.00 -8.03 1.82
C THR A 24 -7.06 -9.02 1.39
N LYS A 25 -6.71 -10.26 1.03
CA LYS A 25 -7.69 -11.29 0.59
C LYS A 25 -8.71 -11.62 1.66
N LYS A 26 -8.29 -11.66 2.93
CA LYS A 26 -9.16 -11.99 4.05
C LYS A 26 -10.22 -10.92 4.28
N ASN A 27 -9.87 -9.65 4.10
CA ASN A 27 -10.75 -8.52 4.39
C ASN A 27 -11.44 -7.96 3.14
N LEU A 28 -11.05 -8.37 1.94
CA LEU A 28 -11.72 -8.00 0.70
C LEU A 28 -13.04 -8.79 0.55
N THR A 29 -14.15 -8.09 0.36
CA THR A 29 -15.43 -8.75 0.09
C THR A 29 -15.42 -9.37 -1.33
N PRO A 30 -16.14 -10.48 -1.58
CA PRO A 30 -16.08 -11.20 -2.87
C PRO A 30 -16.45 -10.36 -4.11
N GLU A 31 -17.22 -9.29 -3.91
CA GLU A 31 -17.72 -8.41 -4.98
C GLU A 31 -16.68 -7.36 -5.40
N LEU A 32 -15.61 -7.17 -4.64
CA LEU A 32 -14.59 -6.16 -4.92
C LEU A 32 -13.41 -6.76 -5.68
N ALA A 33 -12.96 -6.03 -6.70
CA ALA A 33 -11.67 -6.30 -7.31
C ALA A 33 -10.56 -6.02 -6.29
N PRO A 34 -9.48 -6.83 -6.27
CA PRO A 34 -8.31 -6.57 -5.43
C PRO A 34 -7.57 -5.29 -5.87
N PRO A 35 -6.73 -4.70 -5.00
CA PRO A 35 -5.81 -3.65 -5.39
C PRO A 35 -5.02 -4.03 -6.65
N PRO A 36 -4.94 -3.18 -7.70
CA PRO A 36 -4.23 -3.51 -8.93
C PRO A 36 -2.78 -4.00 -8.73
N SER A 37 -2.05 -3.41 -7.77
CA SER A 37 -0.66 -3.78 -7.45
C SER A 37 -0.54 -5.13 -6.74
N MET A 38 -1.65 -5.71 -6.28
CA MET A 38 -1.66 -7.02 -5.63
C MET A 38 -1.20 -8.14 -6.56
N ALA A 39 -1.54 -8.07 -7.85
CA ALA A 39 -1.13 -9.08 -8.83
C ALA A 39 0.40 -9.13 -9.01
N GLU A 40 1.07 -7.97 -8.95
CA GLU A 40 2.54 -7.89 -9.02
C GLU A 40 3.18 -8.38 -7.73
N LEU A 41 2.61 -8.02 -6.57
CA LEU A 41 3.06 -8.51 -5.27
C LEU A 41 2.95 -10.05 -5.17
N GLU A 42 1.89 -10.64 -5.70
CA GLU A 42 1.73 -12.10 -5.76
C GLU A 42 2.77 -12.78 -6.66
N LYS A 43 3.05 -12.19 -7.83
CA LYS A 43 4.10 -12.69 -8.73
C LYS A 43 5.47 -12.63 -8.05
N TYR A 44 5.78 -11.51 -7.40
CA TYR A 44 7.01 -11.32 -6.65
C TYR A 44 7.17 -12.38 -5.54
N VAL A 45 6.15 -12.57 -4.70
CA VAL A 45 6.18 -13.57 -3.62
C VAL A 45 6.38 -14.97 -4.19
N LYS A 46 5.68 -15.32 -5.28
CA LYS A 46 5.84 -16.63 -5.92
C LYS A 46 7.28 -16.84 -6.44
N ALA A 47 7.83 -15.87 -7.16
CA ALA A 47 9.20 -15.97 -7.70
C ALA A 47 10.23 -16.10 -6.58
N ALA A 48 10.08 -15.31 -5.51
CA ALA A 48 10.92 -15.39 -4.33
C ALA A 48 10.83 -16.76 -3.62
N GLN A 49 9.64 -17.36 -3.56
CA GLN A 49 9.43 -18.71 -3.01
C GLN A 49 10.09 -19.81 -3.85
N GLU A 50 10.22 -19.60 -5.15
CA GLU A 50 10.89 -20.51 -6.08
C GLU A 50 12.43 -20.37 -6.05
N GLY A 51 12.96 -19.44 -5.23
CA GLY A 51 14.40 -19.18 -5.10
C GLY A 51 14.95 -18.28 -6.21
N GLY A 52 14.09 -17.49 -6.86
CA GLY A 52 14.51 -16.47 -7.82
C GLY A 52 15.25 -15.29 -7.18
N PRO A 53 15.83 -14.39 -7.99
CA PRO A 53 16.55 -13.21 -7.51
C PRO A 53 15.68 -12.29 -6.64
N GLU A 54 14.36 -12.35 -6.79
CA GLU A 54 13.38 -11.64 -5.98
C GLU A 54 13.52 -11.96 -4.49
N ALA A 55 14.03 -13.14 -4.11
CA ALA A 55 14.23 -13.49 -2.71
C ALA A 55 15.21 -12.57 -1.96
N GLU A 56 16.08 -11.88 -2.70
CA GLU A 56 17.08 -10.95 -2.17
C GLU A 56 16.73 -9.47 -2.46
N ASP A 57 15.73 -9.21 -3.31
CA ASP A 57 15.33 -7.87 -3.71
C ASP A 57 14.35 -7.23 -2.72
N VAL A 58 14.91 -6.75 -1.63
CA VAL A 58 14.23 -6.07 -0.51
C VAL A 58 13.47 -4.83 -0.96
N GLN A 59 14.02 -4.04 -1.87
CA GLN A 59 13.43 -2.76 -2.26
C GLN A 59 12.20 -2.96 -3.15
N THR A 60 12.22 -3.95 -4.05
CA THR A 60 11.05 -4.32 -4.84
C THR A 60 9.91 -4.84 -3.95
N ALA A 61 10.20 -5.66 -2.93
CA ALA A 61 9.17 -6.05 -1.95
C ALA A 61 8.53 -4.83 -1.29
N GLY A 62 9.34 -3.90 -0.79
CA GLY A 62 8.84 -2.71 -0.11
C GLY A 62 8.01 -1.82 -1.03
N LYS A 63 8.48 -1.58 -2.26
CA LYS A 63 7.72 -0.85 -3.29
C LYS A 63 6.34 -1.45 -3.52
N LEU A 64 6.25 -2.77 -3.72
CA LEU A 64 4.99 -3.45 -4.03
C LEU A 64 4.04 -3.49 -2.83
N ILE A 65 4.56 -3.69 -1.61
CA ILE A 65 3.77 -3.58 -0.37
C ILE A 65 3.18 -2.17 -0.25
N TYR A 66 4.01 -1.15 -0.45
CA TYR A 66 3.58 0.24 -0.33
C TYR A 66 2.54 0.63 -1.38
N ALA A 67 2.69 0.16 -2.61
CA ALA A 67 1.72 0.37 -3.68
C ALA A 67 0.34 -0.24 -3.34
N VAL A 68 0.31 -1.45 -2.78
CA VAL A 68 -0.93 -2.08 -2.30
C VAL A 68 -1.57 -1.25 -1.18
N MET A 69 -0.79 -0.74 -0.23
CA MET A 69 -1.32 0.10 0.85
C MET A 69 -1.91 1.41 0.33
N CYS A 70 -1.25 2.05 -0.64
CA CYS A 70 -1.76 3.27 -1.29
C CYS A 70 -3.08 3.01 -2.02
N GLU A 71 -3.19 1.90 -2.72
CA GLU A 71 -4.43 1.50 -3.39
C GLU A 71 -5.51 1.13 -2.38
N GLN A 72 -5.18 0.48 -1.26
CA GLN A 72 -6.15 0.15 -0.24
C GLN A 72 -6.82 1.39 0.35
N VAL A 73 -6.03 2.40 0.73
CA VAL A 73 -6.58 3.63 1.32
C VAL A 73 -7.37 4.46 0.32
N THR A 74 -7.07 4.34 -0.98
CA THR A 74 -7.74 5.13 -2.01
C THR A 74 -8.95 4.45 -2.65
N LEU A 75 -8.98 3.12 -2.69
CA LEU A 75 -10.04 2.34 -3.34
C LEU A 75 -11.10 1.84 -2.36
N TYR A 76 -10.77 1.72 -1.08
CA TYR A 76 -11.66 1.10 -0.10
C TYR A 76 -11.79 1.91 1.19
N ASP A 77 -12.97 1.78 1.78
CA ASP A 77 -13.23 2.09 3.19
C ASP A 77 -13.19 0.79 4.01
N GLN A 78 -13.19 0.92 5.34
CA GLN A 78 -13.30 -0.21 6.25
C GLN A 78 -14.60 -0.11 7.05
N ASP A 79 -15.36 -1.19 7.06
CA ASP A 79 -16.54 -1.30 7.93
C ASP A 79 -16.14 -1.60 9.39
N GLN A 80 -17.14 -1.70 10.26
CA GLN A 80 -16.93 -1.99 11.69
C GLN A 80 -16.32 -3.38 11.95
N ALA A 81 -16.44 -4.31 11.02
CA ALA A 81 -15.85 -5.64 11.09
C ALA A 81 -14.41 -5.69 10.55
N GLY A 82 -13.92 -4.58 9.98
CA GLY A 82 -12.62 -4.49 9.33
C GLY A 82 -12.61 -4.99 7.88
N CYS A 83 -13.79 -5.26 7.31
CA CYS A 83 -13.92 -5.64 5.91
C CYS A 83 -13.83 -4.40 5.01
N MET A 84 -13.22 -4.59 3.84
CA MET A 84 -13.10 -3.55 2.82
C MET A 84 -14.41 -3.40 2.07
N THR A 85 -14.89 -2.16 2.01
CA THR A 85 -16.04 -1.73 1.20
C THR A 85 -15.56 -0.77 0.12
N PRO A 86 -16.30 -0.54 -0.98
CA PRO A 86 -15.96 0.53 -1.92
C PRO A 86 -15.74 1.86 -1.19
N SER A 87 -14.73 2.61 -1.59
CA SER A 87 -14.53 3.95 -1.04
C SER A 87 -15.73 4.84 -1.36
N SER A 88 -16.17 5.60 -0.36
CA SER A 88 -17.18 6.63 -0.47
C SER A 88 -16.65 7.95 -1.07
N ILE A 89 -15.32 8.06 -1.24
CA ILE A 89 -14.67 9.26 -1.79
C ILE A 89 -14.91 9.35 -3.30
N ASP A 90 -15.42 10.49 -3.75
CA ASP A 90 -15.49 10.87 -5.15
C ASP A 90 -14.33 11.81 -5.51
N TYR A 91 -13.27 11.26 -6.09
CA TYR A 91 -12.09 12.03 -6.49
C TYR A 91 -12.37 13.07 -7.61
N THR A 92 -13.56 13.07 -8.22
CA THR A 92 -13.98 14.12 -9.17
C THR A 92 -14.61 15.33 -8.49
N ASP A 93 -15.01 15.20 -7.22
CA ASP A 93 -15.56 16.25 -6.37
C ASP A 93 -14.70 16.46 -5.11
N PRO A 94 -13.86 17.51 -5.07
CA PRO A 94 -13.02 17.81 -3.92
C PRO A 94 -13.76 17.91 -2.58
N SER A 95 -15.04 18.30 -2.59
CA SER A 95 -15.83 18.41 -1.37
C SER A 95 -16.08 17.07 -0.68
N SER A 96 -15.90 15.94 -1.39
CA SER A 96 -16.03 14.60 -0.82
C SER A 96 -14.86 14.19 0.08
N PHE A 97 -13.69 14.83 -0.04
CA PHE A 97 -12.48 14.45 0.70
C PHE A 97 -11.73 15.61 1.37
N GLN A 98 -11.92 16.86 0.92
CA GLN A 98 -11.12 17.99 1.37
C GLN A 98 -11.15 18.18 2.90
N ASP A 99 -12.30 17.95 3.51
CA ASP A 99 -12.56 18.13 4.95
C ASP A 99 -12.85 16.80 5.67
N ASP A 100 -12.63 15.66 4.99
CA ASP A 100 -12.76 14.33 5.59
C ASP A 100 -11.50 13.99 6.41
N GLU A 101 -11.57 14.26 7.71
CA GLU A 101 -10.49 13.97 8.65
C GLU A 101 -10.19 12.47 8.80
N ALA A 102 -11.18 11.59 8.60
CA ALA A 102 -10.95 10.16 8.66
C ALA A 102 -10.16 9.68 7.43
N PHE A 103 -10.49 10.19 6.25
CA PHE A 103 -9.73 9.93 5.02
C PHE A 103 -8.30 10.49 5.13
N LYS A 104 -8.13 11.75 5.53
CA LYS A 104 -6.81 12.35 5.78
C LYS A 104 -5.99 11.53 6.76
N SER A 105 -6.57 11.10 7.87
CA SER A 105 -5.87 10.29 8.88
C SER A 105 -5.33 8.97 8.29
N ARG A 106 -6.12 8.29 7.46
CA ARG A 106 -5.67 7.09 6.75
C ARG A 106 -4.54 7.39 5.76
N LEU A 107 -4.63 8.50 5.01
CA LEU A 107 -3.55 8.93 4.11
C LEU A 107 -2.27 9.27 4.88
N LYS A 108 -2.37 10.00 6.00
CA LYS A 108 -1.23 10.31 6.89
C LYS A 108 -0.57 9.03 7.39
N TYR A 109 -1.35 8.02 7.77
CA TYR A 109 -0.81 6.73 8.18
C TYR A 109 0.01 6.08 7.06
N VAL A 110 -0.55 5.98 5.85
CA VAL A 110 0.17 5.39 4.70
C VAL A 110 1.41 6.22 4.35
N TYR A 111 1.31 7.55 4.32
CA TYR A 111 2.46 8.42 4.07
C TYR A 111 3.60 8.18 5.09
N ASN A 112 3.29 8.22 6.39
CA ASN A 112 4.26 7.98 7.46
C ASN A 112 4.86 6.56 7.41
N TYR A 113 4.06 5.57 7.02
CA TYR A 113 4.55 4.22 6.82
C TYR A 113 5.61 4.17 5.72
N GLY A 114 5.37 4.86 4.59
CA GLY A 114 6.34 4.99 3.50
C GLY A 114 7.65 5.65 3.94
N ILE A 115 7.56 6.75 4.70
CA ILE A 115 8.75 7.41 5.28
C ILE A 115 9.52 6.49 6.22
N THR A 116 8.81 5.69 7.03
CA THR A 116 9.44 4.69 7.90
C THR A 116 10.15 3.62 7.08
N MET A 117 9.54 3.13 6.00
CA MET A 117 10.17 2.17 5.09
C MET A 117 11.43 2.74 4.44
N LEU A 118 11.41 4.01 4.03
CA LEU A 118 12.57 4.69 3.48
C LEU A 118 13.71 4.76 4.50
N GLY A 119 13.41 5.18 5.74
CA GLY A 119 14.40 5.24 6.82
C GLY A 119 15.00 3.88 7.19
N GLN A 120 14.28 2.78 6.92
CA GLN A 120 14.74 1.41 7.12
C GLN A 120 15.42 0.81 5.88
N GLY A 121 15.53 1.55 4.77
CA GLY A 121 16.12 1.08 3.52
C GLY A 121 15.28 0.04 2.76
N LEU A 122 13.98 -0.05 3.08
CA LEU A 122 13.05 -1.03 2.50
C LEU A 122 12.42 -0.55 1.19
N ILE A 123 12.51 0.74 0.90
CA ILE A 123 12.08 1.36 -0.34
C ILE A 123 13.06 2.47 -0.69
N SER A 124 13.30 2.70 -1.98
CA SER A 124 14.13 3.81 -2.42
C SER A 124 13.37 5.14 -2.33
N GLU A 125 14.08 6.27 -2.20
CA GLU A 125 13.46 7.59 -2.21
C GLU A 125 12.69 7.85 -3.52
N GLY A 126 13.25 7.41 -4.65
CA GLY A 126 12.62 7.53 -5.97
C GLY A 126 11.29 6.78 -6.06
N ASP A 127 11.27 5.52 -5.63
CA ASP A 127 10.06 4.70 -5.65
C ASP A 127 9.00 5.23 -4.68
N LEU A 128 9.41 5.68 -3.48
CA LEU A 128 8.49 6.29 -2.52
C LEU A 128 7.86 7.55 -3.10
N LYS A 129 8.66 8.44 -3.68
CA LYS A 129 8.19 9.69 -4.28
C LYS A 129 7.24 9.42 -5.43
N GLU A 130 7.54 8.45 -6.30
CA GLU A 130 6.66 8.04 -7.40
C GLU A 130 5.31 7.53 -6.85
N ALA A 131 5.33 6.69 -5.83
CA ALA A 131 4.11 6.16 -5.22
C ALA A 131 3.27 7.25 -4.56
N VAL A 132 3.87 8.13 -3.75
CA VAL A 132 3.16 9.22 -3.08
C VAL A 132 2.55 10.17 -4.11
N LEU A 133 3.33 10.65 -5.08
CA LEU A 133 2.84 11.62 -6.06
C LEU A 133 1.81 11.00 -7.00
N GLY A 134 2.09 9.81 -7.53
CA GLY A 134 1.24 9.17 -8.54
C GLY A 134 0.00 8.49 -7.97
N ARG A 135 0.04 7.99 -6.74
CA ARG A 135 -1.03 7.16 -6.17
C ARG A 135 -1.83 7.84 -5.06
N LEU A 136 -1.24 8.78 -4.32
CA LEU A 136 -1.93 9.49 -3.23
C LEU A 136 -2.24 10.95 -3.62
N ALA A 137 -1.21 11.74 -3.92
CA ALA A 137 -1.33 13.17 -4.12
C ALA A 137 -2.15 13.50 -5.38
N ALA A 138 -1.86 12.85 -6.51
CA ALA A 138 -2.59 13.02 -7.76
C ALA A 138 -4.09 12.70 -7.63
N LYS A 139 -4.46 11.73 -6.79
CA LYS A 139 -5.86 11.40 -6.52
C LYS A 139 -6.59 12.53 -5.80
N CYS A 140 -5.89 13.24 -4.92
CA CYS A 140 -6.43 14.35 -4.15
C CYS A 140 -6.33 15.70 -4.90
N GLY A 141 -5.83 15.71 -6.14
CA GLY A 141 -5.56 16.95 -6.89
C GLY A 141 -4.51 17.83 -6.21
N LYS A 142 -3.58 17.24 -5.45
CA LYS A 142 -2.51 17.95 -4.73
C LYS A 142 -1.15 17.50 -5.23
N GLU A 143 -0.15 18.38 -5.07
CA GLU A 143 1.23 18.07 -5.47
C GLU A 143 2.24 18.58 -4.44
N GLY A 144 3.32 17.80 -4.25
CA GLY A 144 4.47 18.18 -3.43
C GLY A 144 4.06 18.77 -2.08
N LYS A 145 4.51 19.99 -1.82
CA LYS A 145 4.29 20.71 -0.56
C LYS A 145 2.81 20.96 -0.24
N ASP A 146 1.93 21.14 -1.24
CA ASP A 146 0.49 21.31 -0.96
C ASP A 146 -0.13 20.04 -0.39
N PHE A 147 0.37 18.86 -0.83
CA PHE A 147 -0.07 17.59 -0.25
C PHE A 147 0.44 17.42 1.18
N ASP A 148 1.71 17.76 1.44
CA ASP A 148 2.30 17.71 2.77
C ASP A 148 1.55 18.65 3.75
N ASP A 149 1.30 19.90 3.34
CA ASP A 149 0.57 20.90 4.14
C ASP A 149 -0.87 20.46 4.42
N TRP A 150 -1.56 19.89 3.43
CA TRP A 150 -2.93 19.39 3.61
C TRP A 150 -3.00 18.17 4.55
N LEU A 151 -1.97 17.33 4.52
CA LEU A 151 -1.80 16.24 5.48
C LEU A 151 -1.21 16.71 6.81
N GLU A 152 -0.93 18.00 6.99
CA GLU A 152 -0.27 18.57 8.17
C GLU A 152 1.03 17.83 8.54
N MET A 153 1.78 17.44 7.52
CA MET A 153 3.08 16.80 7.66
C MET A 153 4.13 17.90 7.85
N ALA A 154 4.85 17.84 8.98
CA ALA A 154 5.86 18.81 9.38
C ALA A 154 7.22 18.58 8.73
#